data_AF-A0A4R8XA21-F1
#
_entry.id   AF-A0A4R8XA21-F1
#
_cell.length_a   1.000
_cell.length_b   1.000
_cell.length_c   1.000
_cell.angle_alpha   90.00
_cell.angle_beta   90.00
_cell.angle_gamma   90.00
#
_symmetry.space_group_name_H-M   'P 1'
#
loop_
_entity.id
_entity.type
_entity.pdbx_description
1 polymer ?
#
loop_
_entity_poly.entity_id
_entity_poly.type
_entity_poly.pdbx_seq_one_letter_code
_entity_poly.pdbx_strand_id
1 'polypeptide(L)'
;MREREEIGFQLARGHGVRRIAAALGRAPSTISREVTSNQAAGRYVPSLAQEQTWARARRPRARKLDGLALREQVTVMLTDRFSPEQVAGRLKVEHPENLEMQVSHETIYQALYVQGRGSLRLEVATALR
;
A
#
# COMPACT_ATOMS: atom_id res chain seq x y z
N MET A 1 -12.50 -15.22 -9.93
CA MET A 1 -13.92 -14.94 -9.64
C MET A 1 -14.77 -16.20 -9.76
N ARG A 2 -14.86 -16.80 -10.96
CA ARG A 2 -15.68 -18.00 -11.24
C ARG A 2 -15.51 -19.17 -10.26
N GLU A 3 -14.26 -19.55 -9.94
CA GLU A 3 -13.99 -20.64 -8.97
C GLU A 3 -14.49 -20.31 -7.55
N ARG A 4 -14.38 -19.05 -7.12
CA ARG A 4 -14.81 -18.60 -5.78
C ARG A 4 -16.34 -18.51 -5.66
N GLU A 5 -17.01 -18.08 -6.72
CA GLU A 5 -18.47 -18.08 -6.79
C GLU A 5 -19.03 -19.50 -6.74
N GLU A 6 -18.38 -20.44 -7.43
CA GLU A 6 -18.73 -21.86 -7.39
C GLU A 6 -18.59 -22.45 -5.99
N ILE A 7 -17.52 -22.12 -5.24
CA ILE A 7 -17.38 -22.50 -3.82
C ILE A 7 -18.57 -21.99 -3.01
N GLY A 8 -18.95 -20.71 -3.19
CA GLY A 8 -20.09 -20.11 -2.48
C GLY A 8 -21.42 -20.78 -2.81
N PHE A 9 -21.67 -21.05 -4.09
CA PHE A 9 -22.86 -21.76 -4.55
C PHE A 9 -22.96 -23.16 -3.96
N GLN A 10 -21.86 -23.91 -3.97
CA GLN A 10 -21.83 -25.28 -3.43
C GLN A 10 -22.02 -25.30 -1.90
N LEU A 11 -21.44 -24.34 -1.17
CA LEU A 11 -21.66 -24.18 0.27
C LEU A 11 -23.11 -23.85 0.60
N ALA A 12 -23.76 -22.98 -0.18
CA ALA A 12 -25.18 -22.65 0.00
C ALA A 12 -26.10 -23.88 -0.20
N ARG A 13 -25.67 -24.85 -1.01
CA ARG A 13 -26.34 -26.15 -1.20
C ARG A 13 -26.02 -27.17 -0.10
N GLY A 14 -25.26 -26.79 0.93
CA GLY A 14 -24.88 -27.66 2.04
C GLY A 14 -23.74 -28.64 1.72
N HIS A 15 -23.02 -28.45 0.61
CA HIS A 15 -21.92 -29.34 0.26
C HIS A 15 -20.67 -29.07 1.12
N GLY A 16 -20.06 -30.14 1.61
CA GLY A 16 -18.84 -30.06 2.41
C GLY A 16 -17.58 -29.81 1.57
N VAL A 17 -16.54 -29.30 2.24
CA VAL A 17 -15.24 -28.91 1.65
C VAL A 17 -14.63 -29.98 0.73
N ARG A 18 -14.66 -31.26 1.12
CA ARG A 18 -14.08 -32.36 0.32
C ARG A 18 -14.78 -32.55 -1.03
N ARG A 19 -16.11 -32.39 -1.07
CA ARG A 19 -16.90 -32.50 -2.30
C ARG A 19 -16.61 -31.34 -3.24
N ILE A 20 -16.55 -30.13 -2.69
CA ILE A 20 -16.21 -28.90 -3.43
C ILE A 20 -14.81 -29.02 -4.03
N ALA A 21 -13.85 -29.48 -3.23
CA ALA A 21 -12.47 -29.69 -3.66
C ALA A 21 -12.36 -30.69 -4.82
N ALA A 22 -13.08 -31.81 -4.75
CA ALA A 22 -13.14 -32.79 -5.84
C ALA A 22 -13.76 -32.21 -7.11
N ALA A 23 -14.85 -31.46 -7.00
CA ALA A 23 -15.52 -30.82 -8.14
C ALA A 23 -14.64 -29.78 -8.84
N LEU A 24 -13.79 -29.08 -8.08
CA LEU A 24 -12.89 -28.04 -8.59
C LEU A 24 -11.47 -28.54 -8.92
N GLY A 25 -11.16 -29.82 -8.69
CA GLY A 25 -9.80 -30.36 -8.87
C GLY A 25 -8.76 -29.73 -7.94
N ARG A 26 -9.15 -29.37 -6.71
CA ARG A 26 -8.30 -28.73 -5.70
C ARG A 26 -8.05 -29.63 -4.50
N ALA A 27 -7.00 -29.33 -3.74
CA ALA A 27 -6.79 -29.98 -2.45
C ALA A 27 -7.88 -29.52 -1.45
N PRO A 28 -8.43 -30.42 -0.61
CA PRO A 28 -9.40 -30.04 0.43
C PRO A 28 -8.88 -28.97 1.39
N SER A 29 -7.57 -28.96 1.68
CA SER A 29 -6.92 -27.95 2.51
C SER A 29 -6.96 -26.57 1.87
N THR A 30 -6.87 -26.46 0.54
CA THR A 30 -6.98 -25.20 -0.20
C THR A 30 -8.37 -24.59 -0.06
N ILE A 31 -9.42 -25.41 -0.27
CA ILE A 31 -10.80 -24.96 -0.12
C ILE A 31 -11.11 -24.61 1.35
N SER A 32 -10.64 -25.41 2.31
CA SER A 32 -10.81 -25.12 3.73
C SER A 32 -10.18 -23.77 4.13
N ARG A 33 -8.94 -23.51 3.70
CA ARG A 33 -8.26 -22.23 3.96
C ARG A 33 -8.98 -21.06 3.28
N GLU A 34 -9.35 -21.20 2.01
CA GLU A 34 -10.09 -20.17 1.29
C GLU A 34 -11.42 -19.81 1.98
N VAL A 35 -12.17 -20.83 2.41
CA VAL A 35 -13.45 -20.62 3.10
C VAL A 35 -13.23 -19.99 4.46
N THR A 36 -12.27 -20.44 5.25
CA THR A 36 -12.00 -19.92 6.59
C THR A 36 -11.46 -18.49 6.57
N SER A 37 -10.58 -18.18 5.63
CA SER A 37 -9.92 -16.87 5.54
C SER A 37 -10.80 -15.76 4.94
N ASN A 38 -11.91 -16.11 4.29
CA ASN A 38 -12.78 -15.15 3.60
C ASN A 38 -14.23 -15.26 4.06
N GLN A 39 -14.43 -15.25 5.39
CA GLN A 39 -15.74 -15.21 6.03
C GLN A 39 -16.06 -13.82 6.58
N ALA A 40 -17.33 -13.45 6.52
CA ALA A 40 -17.90 -12.37 7.33
C ALA A 40 -19.13 -12.91 8.08
N ALA A 41 -19.20 -12.62 9.38
CA ALA A 41 -20.26 -13.12 10.26
C ALA A 41 -20.49 -14.65 10.15
N GLY A 42 -19.40 -15.42 9.99
CA GLY A 42 -19.43 -16.89 9.87
C GLY A 42 -19.90 -17.43 8.52
N ARG A 43 -20.14 -16.57 7.51
CA ARG A 43 -20.53 -16.97 6.15
C ARG A 43 -19.42 -16.67 5.17
N TYR A 44 -19.15 -17.59 4.24
CA TYR A 44 -18.17 -17.38 3.18
C TYR A 44 -18.64 -16.28 2.23
N VAL A 45 -17.75 -15.33 1.93
CA VAL A 45 -18.04 -14.18 1.06
C VAL A 45 -16.98 -14.12 -0.05
N PRO A 46 -17.31 -14.57 -1.27
CA PRO A 46 -16.37 -14.58 -2.40
C PRO A 46 -15.77 -13.20 -2.73
N SER A 47 -16.51 -12.11 -2.51
CA SER A 47 -16.05 -10.75 -2.78
C SER A 47 -14.94 -10.30 -1.83
N LEU A 48 -14.93 -10.75 -0.55
CA LEU A 48 -13.85 -10.45 0.40
C LEU A 48 -12.53 -11.06 -0.07
N ALA A 49 -12.56 -12.29 -0.58
CA ALA A 49 -11.38 -12.94 -1.12
C ALA A 49 -10.79 -12.14 -2.31
N GLN A 50 -11.67 -11.57 -3.14
CA GLN A 50 -11.29 -10.75 -4.26
C GLN A 50 -10.68 -9.41 -3.82
N GLU A 51 -11.33 -8.73 -2.88
CA GLU A 51 -10.85 -7.47 -2.32
C GLU A 51 -9.48 -7.65 -1.67
N GLN A 52 -9.29 -8.70 -0.86
CA GLN A 52 -7.98 -9.02 -0.27
C GLN A 52 -6.91 -9.28 -1.33
N THR A 53 -7.28 -9.95 -2.43
CA THR A 53 -6.35 -10.20 -3.54
C THR A 53 -5.92 -8.88 -4.20
N TRP A 54 -6.86 -7.98 -4.46
CA TRP A 54 -6.57 -6.65 -5.02
C TRP A 54 -5.78 -5.79 -4.04
N ALA A 55 -6.10 -5.80 -2.76
CA ALA A 55 -5.37 -5.09 -1.73
C ALA A 55 -3.90 -5.57 -1.68
N ARG A 56 -3.67 -6.89 -1.69
CA ARG A 56 -2.32 -7.47 -1.73
C ARG A 56 -1.58 -7.19 -3.03
N ALA A 57 -2.28 -7.06 -4.15
CA ALA A 57 -1.69 -6.74 -5.45
C ALA A 57 -1.23 -5.27 -5.53
N ARG A 58 -1.89 -4.36 -4.81
CA ARG A 58 -1.56 -2.92 -4.83
C ARG A 58 -0.14 -2.61 -4.35
N ARG A 59 0.45 -3.44 -3.47
CA ARG A 59 1.80 -3.33 -2.88
C ARG A 59 2.40 -1.91 -2.91
N PRO A 60 1.74 -0.91 -2.28
CA PRO A 60 2.31 0.43 -2.24
C PRO A 60 3.62 0.36 -1.45
N ARG A 61 4.72 0.78 -2.07
CA ARG A 61 5.99 0.96 -1.36
C ARG A 61 5.91 2.29 -0.62
N ALA A 62 6.20 2.28 0.68
CA ALA A 62 6.36 3.50 1.44
C ALA A 62 7.40 4.38 0.74
N ARG A 63 7.04 5.64 0.48
CA ARG A 63 7.94 6.60 -0.13
C ARG A 63 8.85 7.16 0.95
N LYS A 64 10.03 7.62 0.54
CA LYS A 64 11.02 8.18 1.47
C LYS A 64 10.47 9.38 2.27
N LEU A 65 9.59 10.16 1.65
CA LEU A 65 8.98 11.36 2.23
C LEU A 65 7.62 11.09 2.91
N ASP A 66 7.24 9.83 3.11
CA ASP A 66 6.07 9.49 3.95
C ASP A 66 6.38 9.63 5.45
N GLY A 67 7.66 9.60 5.83
CA GLY A 67 8.10 9.82 7.22
C GLY A 67 7.97 11.28 7.64
N LEU A 68 7.33 11.52 8.80
CA LEU A 68 6.98 12.86 9.26
C LEU A 68 8.20 13.78 9.46
N ALA A 69 9.23 13.30 10.17
CA ALA A 69 10.39 14.11 10.52
C ALA A 69 11.20 14.60 9.31
N LEU A 70 11.54 13.69 8.38
CA LEU A 70 12.25 14.05 7.15
C LEU A 70 11.41 14.99 6.27
N ARG A 71 10.11 14.72 6.15
CA ARG A 71 9.19 15.54 5.35
C ARG A 71 9.10 16.96 5.89
N GLU A 72 8.97 17.13 7.20
CA GLU A 72 8.91 18.46 7.84
C GLU A 72 10.16 19.27 7.55
N GLN A 73 11.36 18.70 7.71
CA GLN A 73 12.61 19.41 7.41
C GLN A 73 12.71 19.79 5.93
N VAL A 74 12.33 18.88 5.03
CA VAL A 74 12.30 19.18 3.58
C VAL A 74 11.30 20.31 3.29
N THR A 75 10.10 20.29 3.88
CA THR A 75 9.08 21.34 3.70
C THR A 75 9.58 22.71 4.19
N VAL A 76 10.20 22.77 5.38
CA VAL A 76 10.75 24.00 5.95
C VAL A 76 11.78 24.61 5.01
N MET A 77 12.78 23.83 4.59
CA MET A 77 13.82 24.35 3.70
C MET A 77 13.28 24.75 2.31
N LEU A 78 12.33 23.99 1.75
CA LEU A 78 11.70 24.38 0.48
C LEU A 78 10.92 25.70 0.60
N THR A 79 10.28 25.94 1.74
CA THR A 79 9.58 27.20 2.05
C THR A 79 10.57 28.36 2.18
N ASP A 80 11.73 28.10 2.78
CA ASP A 80 12.86 29.04 2.89
C ASP A 80 13.64 29.21 1.56
N ARG A 81 13.05 28.79 0.43
CA ARG A 81 13.57 28.96 -0.93
C ARG A 81 14.86 28.19 -1.22
N PHE A 82 15.20 27.17 -0.44
CA PHE A 82 16.26 26.24 -0.82
C PHE A 82 15.80 25.40 -2.02
N SER A 83 16.69 25.19 -2.99
CA SER A 83 16.48 24.24 -4.09
C SER A 83 16.53 22.79 -3.60
N PRO A 84 15.86 21.84 -4.27
CA PRO A 84 15.94 20.41 -3.92
C PRO A 84 17.36 19.85 -3.77
N GLU A 85 18.32 20.31 -4.58
CA GLU A 85 19.74 19.95 -4.48
C GLU A 85 20.38 20.47 -3.20
N GLN A 86 20.09 21.74 -2.82
CA GLN A 86 20.58 22.32 -1.58
C GLN A 86 19.98 21.61 -0.36
N VAL A 87 18.69 21.28 -0.40
CA VAL A 87 18.02 20.51 0.68
C VAL A 87 18.68 19.16 0.86
N ALA A 88 18.86 18.39 -0.21
CA ALA A 88 19.48 17.06 -0.16
C ALA A 88 20.94 17.13 0.35
N GLY A 89 21.71 18.12 -0.14
CA GLY A 89 23.08 18.33 0.30
C GLY A 89 23.18 18.70 1.78
N ARG A 90 22.29 19.59 2.26
CA ARG A 90 22.27 20.05 3.64
C ARG A 90 21.89 18.94 4.62
N LEU A 91 20.87 18.15 4.29
CA LEU A 91 20.47 16.99 5.10
C LEU A 91 21.60 15.98 5.26
N LYS A 92 22.43 15.77 4.23
CA LYS A 92 23.59 14.88 4.30
C LYS A 92 24.69 15.40 5.25
N VAL A 93 24.86 16.71 5.33
CA VAL A 93 25.84 17.36 6.22
C VAL A 93 25.34 17.42 7.66
N GLU A 94 24.06 17.73 7.86
CA GLU A 94 23.44 17.86 9.19
C GLU A 94 23.16 16.49 9.84
N HIS A 95 22.89 15.45 9.02
CA HIS A 95 22.56 14.10 9.48
C HIS A 95 23.46 13.03 8.82
N PRO A 96 24.78 13.05 9.06
CA PRO A 96 25.73 12.17 8.35
C PRO A 96 25.54 10.69 8.69
N GLU A 97 25.16 10.37 9.93
CA GLU A 97 24.98 8.98 10.40
C GLU A 97 23.52 8.50 10.33
N ASN A 98 22.56 9.41 10.13
CA ASN A 98 21.14 9.06 10.11
C ASN A 98 20.63 8.93 8.66
N LEU A 99 20.67 7.69 8.15
CA LEU A 99 20.18 7.36 6.80
C LEU A 99 18.67 7.62 6.61
N GLU A 100 17.89 7.64 7.70
CA GLU A 100 16.46 7.96 7.61
C GLU A 100 16.23 9.41 7.20
N MET A 101 17.15 10.31 7.56
CA MET A 101 17.12 11.74 7.24
C MET A 101 17.76 12.12 5.89
N GLN A 102 18.35 11.15 5.18
CA GLN A 102 18.96 11.40 3.88
C GLN A 102 17.97 11.18 2.74
N VAL A 103 17.89 12.10 1.78
CA VAL A 103 17.02 11.99 0.60
C VAL A 103 17.72 12.57 -0.63
N SER A 104 17.50 11.98 -1.80
CA SER A 104 18.03 12.53 -3.06
C SER A 104 17.18 13.71 -3.53
N HIS A 105 17.81 14.67 -4.21
CA HIS A 105 17.10 15.79 -4.83
C HIS A 105 16.07 15.32 -5.87
N GLU A 106 16.36 14.23 -6.60
CA GLU A 106 15.39 13.59 -7.50
C GLU A 106 14.13 13.11 -6.77
N THR A 107 14.25 12.58 -5.55
CA THR A 107 13.09 12.17 -4.75
C THR A 107 12.25 13.37 -4.32
N ILE A 108 12.91 14.49 -4.00
CA ILE A 108 12.23 15.75 -3.67
C ILE A 108 11.51 16.30 -4.92
N TYR A 109 12.16 16.29 -6.08
CA TYR A 109 11.53 16.68 -7.35
C TYR A 109 10.32 15.82 -7.70
N GLN A 110 10.45 14.50 -7.58
CA GLN A 110 9.33 13.59 -7.80
C GLN A 110 8.16 13.91 -6.85
N ALA A 111 8.43 14.25 -5.60
CA ALA A 111 7.39 14.61 -4.65
C ALA A 111 6.74 15.98 -4.93
N LEU A 112 7.45 16.91 -5.56
CA LEU A 112 6.92 18.22 -5.97
C LEU A 112 6.09 18.14 -7.26
N TYR A 113 6.49 17.31 -8.22
CA TYR A 113 5.99 17.35 -9.59
C TYR A 113 5.18 16.12 -10.05
N VAL A 114 5.36 14.95 -9.43
CA VAL A 114 4.59 13.76 -9.81
C VAL A 114 3.21 13.80 -9.13
N GLN A 115 2.14 13.85 -9.93
CA GLN A 115 0.73 13.76 -9.51
C GLN A 115 0.36 12.36 -8.98
N GLY A 116 1.04 11.91 -7.93
CA GLY A 116 0.67 10.70 -7.19
C GLY A 116 0.53 11.03 -5.71
N ARG A 117 -0.65 10.80 -5.14
CA ARG A 117 -1.06 10.96 -3.73
C ARG A 117 0.12 11.25 -2.76
N GLY A 118 0.28 12.51 -2.38
CA GLY A 118 1.29 12.96 -1.41
C GLY A 118 0.96 14.38 -0.95
N SER A 119 1.10 14.64 0.36
CA SER A 119 0.77 15.91 1.02
C SER A 119 1.85 16.99 0.88
N LEU A 120 3.08 16.62 0.50
CA LEU A 120 4.21 17.56 0.44
C LEU A 120 3.96 18.75 -0.49
N ARG A 121 3.43 18.51 -1.70
CA ARG A 121 3.10 19.61 -2.64
C ARG A 121 2.05 20.55 -2.07
N LEU A 122 1.05 20.03 -1.35
CA LEU A 122 -0.01 20.85 -0.74
C LEU A 122 0.56 21.73 0.38
N GLU A 123 1.44 21.17 1.21
CA GLU A 123 2.11 21.90 2.30
C GLU A 123 3.00 23.02 1.76
N VAL A 124 3.85 22.71 0.77
CA VAL A 124 4.71 23.71 0.12
C VAL A 124 3.86 24.77 -0.59
N ALA A 125 2.80 24.39 -1.31
CA ALA A 125 1.91 25.35 -1.97
C ALA A 125 1.16 26.25 -0.99
N THR A 126 0.85 25.76 0.21
CA THR A 126 0.21 26.54 1.28
C THR A 126 1.21 27.52 1.91
N ALA A 127 2.45 27.08 2.13
CA ALA A 127 3.49 27.90 2.77
C ALA A 127 4.07 28.99 1.85
N LEU A 128 3.87 28.88 0.53
CA LEU A 128 4.36 29.84 -0.46
C LEU A 128 3.31 30.84 -0.95
N ARG A 129 2.10 30.84 -0.39
CA ARG A 129 1.01 31.79 -0.69
C ARG A 129 1.02 32.93 0.32
#